data_AF-G0QAQ8-F1
#
_entry.id   AF-G0QAQ8-F1
#
_cell.length_a   1.000
_cell.length_b   1.000
_cell.length_c   1.000
_cell.angle_alpha   90.00
_cell.angle_beta   90.00
_cell.angle_gamma   90.00
#
_symmetry.space_group_name_H-M   'P 1'
#
loop_
_entity.id
_entity.type
_entity.pdbx_description
1 polymer ?
#
loop_
_entity_poly.entity_id
_entity_poly.type
_entity_poly.pdbx_seq_one_letter_code
_entity_poly.pdbx_strand_id
1 'polypeptide(L)' 'MKVGEESFDLEDVADNAEAVYEFVSGEMPNGANNIKSVLLKTTMGSPVEVEV' A
#
# COMPACT_ATOMS: atom_id res chain seq x y z
N MET A 1 0.44 2.04 7.29
CA MET A 1 0.86 0.71 7.81
C MET A 1 2.30 0.49 7.37
N LYS A 2 3.17 -0.07 8.22
CA LYS A 2 4.54 -0.42 7.78
C LYS A 2 4.44 -1.72 7.00
N VAL A 3 4.88 -1.72 5.74
CA VAL A 3 4.84 -2.88 4.83
C VAL A 3 6.22 -3.54 4.63
N GLY A 4 7.29 -2.93 5.17
CA GLY A 4 8.65 -3.46 5.06
C GLY A 4 9.71 -2.48 5.54
N GLU A 5 10.96 -2.80 5.23
CA GLU A 5 12.15 -1.95 5.41
C GLU A 5 12.91 -1.83 4.08
N GLU A 6 13.79 -0.83 3.95
CA GLU A 6 14.57 -0.62 2.71
C GLU A 6 15.56 -1.76 2.41
N SER A 7 15.84 -2.61 3.39
CA SER A 7 16.69 -3.80 3.24
C SER A 7 15.95 -5.01 2.65
N PHE A 8 14.62 -4.94 2.52
CA PHE A 8 13.81 -6.04 2.00
C PHE A 8 13.82 -6.02 0.48
N ASP A 9 13.59 -7.19 -0.12
CA ASP A 9 13.42 -7.30 -1.56
C ASP A 9 12.13 -6.58 -1.99
N LEU A 10 12.18 -5.96 -3.18
CA LEU A 10 11.08 -5.16 -3.69
C LEU A 10 9.81 -5.98 -3.89
N GLU A 11 9.95 -7.26 -4.25
CA GLU A 11 8.86 -8.22 -4.43
C GLU A 11 8.12 -8.46 -3.12
N ASP A 12 8.84 -8.73 -2.02
CA ASP A 12 8.23 -8.93 -0.70
C ASP A 12 7.47 -7.68 -0.22
N VAL A 13 8.03 -6.49 -0.47
CA VAL A 13 7.39 -5.22 -0.08
C VAL A 13 6.12 -4.98 -0.91
N ALA A 14 6.13 -5.33 -2.19
CA ALA A 14 4.97 -5.21 -3.07
C ALA A 14 3.85 -6.16 -2.64
N ASP A 15 4.16 -7.43 -2.39
CA ASP A 15 3.20 -8.44 -1.95
C ASP A 15 2.54 -8.04 -0.61
N ASN A 16 3.34 -7.52 0.33
CA ASN A 16 2.82 -7.02 1.60
C ASN A 16 1.91 -5.79 1.41
N ALA A 17 2.25 -4.89 0.49
CA ALA A 17 1.43 -3.72 0.20
C ALA A 17 0.10 -4.10 -0.45
N GLU A 18 0.11 -5.07 -1.38
CA GLU A 18 -1.08 -5.61 -2.03
C GLU A 18 -1.99 -6.30 -1.02
N ALA A 19 -1.45 -7.17 -0.15
CA ALA A 19 -2.24 -7.83 0.89
C ALA A 19 -2.96 -6.85 1.83
N VAL A 20 -2.29 -5.74 2.18
CA VAL A 20 -2.90 -4.67 2.99
C VAL A 20 -3.98 -3.94 2.19
N TYR A 21 -3.74 -3.64 0.92
CA TYR A 21 -4.72 -2.99 0.06
C TYR A 21 -5.97 -3.87 -0.12
N GLU A 22 -5.81 -5.15 -0.41
CA GLU A 22 -6.91 -6.10 -0.56
C GLU A 22 -7.72 -6.21 0.71
N PHE A 23 -7.07 -6.34 1.87
CA PHE A 23 -7.74 -6.39 3.16
C PHE A 23 -8.57 -5.13 3.42
N VAL A 24 -7.99 -3.94 3.20
CA VAL A 24 -8.69 -2.68 3.40
C VAL A 24 -9.84 -2.54 2.41
N SER A 25 -9.63 -2.88 1.14
CA SER A 25 -10.66 -2.79 0.11
C SER A 25 -11.82 -3.76 0.38
N GLY A 26 -11.54 -4.99 0.85
CA GLY A 26 -12.55 -5.99 1.16
C GLY A 26 -13.47 -5.60 2.31
N GLU A 27 -12.97 -4.85 3.29
CA GLU A 27 -13.75 -4.35 4.42
C GLU A 27 -14.59 -3.10 4.06
N MET A 28 -14.37 -2.49 2.89
CA MET A 28 -15.10 -1.29 2.47
C MET A 28 -16.43 -1.64 1.78
N PRO A 29 -17.53 -0.91 2.05
CA PRO A 29 -18.84 -1.19 1.45
C PRO A 29 -18.87 -1.20 -0.07
N ASN A 30 -17.97 -0.44 -0.71
CA ASN A 30 -17.85 -0.33 -2.18
C ASN A 30 -16.45 -0.71 -2.69
N GLY A 31 -15.69 -1.49 -1.92
CA GLY A 31 -14.37 -1.95 -2.35
C GLY A 31 -13.38 -0.81 -2.64
N ALA A 32 -12.63 -0.99 -3.73
CA ALA A 32 -11.68 -0.01 -4.26
C ALA A 32 -12.29 1.37 -4.56
N ASN A 33 -13.59 1.46 -4.89
CA ASN A 33 -14.25 2.74 -5.17
C ASN A 33 -14.36 3.65 -3.94
N ASN A 34 -14.14 3.11 -2.74
CA ASN A 34 -14.11 3.90 -1.51
C ASN A 34 -12.70 4.41 -1.16
N ILE A 35 -11.67 4.04 -1.94
CA ILE A 35 -10.28 4.45 -1.74
C ILE A 35 -9.98 5.59 -2.72
N LYS A 36 -9.77 6.80 -2.19
CA LYS A 36 -9.51 7.99 -3.02
C LYS A 36 -8.11 7.97 -3.64
N SER A 37 -7.11 7.61 -2.86
CA SER A 37 -5.71 7.51 -3.29
C SER A 37 -4.92 6.64 -2.33
N VAL A 38 -3.85 6.02 -2.84
CA VAL A 38 -2.91 5.23 -2.07
C VAL A 38 -1.54 5.88 -2.19
N LEU A 39 -0.92 6.20 -1.05
CA LEU A 39 0.38 6.85 -0.99
C LEU A 39 1.37 5.93 -0.28
N LEU A 40 2.53 5.72 -0.89
CA LEU A 40 3.63 4.97 -0.32
C LEU A 40 4.80 5.91 -0.04
N LYS A 41 5.35 5.85 1.17
CA LYS A 41 6.51 6.64 1.57
C LYS A 41 7.46 5.82 2.43
N THR A 42 8.75 6.14 2.35
CA THR A 42 9.72 5.74 3.36
C THR A 42 9.68 6.71 4.54
N THR A 43 10.37 6.40 5.64
CA THR A 43 10.34 7.22 6.86
C THR A 43 10.67 8.69 6.59
N MET A 44 11.67 8.94 5.75
CA MET A 44 12.18 10.28 5.43
C MET A 44 11.98 10.69 3.95
N GLY A 45 11.55 9.77 3.08
CA GLY A 45 11.30 10.07 1.67
C GLY A 45 9.97 10.78 1.42
N SER A 46 9.89 11.44 0.26
CA SER A 46 8.65 12.01 -0.24
C SER A 46 7.64 10.89 -0.57
N PRO A 47 6.34 11.10 -0.30
CA PRO A 47 5.31 10.15 -0.69
C PRO A 47 5.17 10.09 -2.21
N VAL A 48 5.01 8.87 -2.72
CA VAL A 48 4.69 8.57 -4.11
C VAL A 48 3.26 8.03 -4.14
N GLU A 49 2.44 8.60 -5.00
CA GLU A 49 1.09 8.09 -5.25
C GLU A 49 1.18 6.84 -6.12
N VAL A 50 0.49 5.79 -5.70
CA VAL A 50 0.43 4.51 -6.41
C VAL A 50 -0.87 4.49 -7.20
N GLU A 51 -0.77 4.32 -8.52
CA GLU A 51 -1.91 4.03 -9.37
C GLU A 51 -2.24 2.54 -9.24
N VAL A 52 -3.48 2.25 -8.83
CA VAL A 52 -4.00 0.89 -8.59
C VAL A 52 -5.02 0.55 -9.65
#